data_AF-A0A3P7HY65-F1
#
_entry.id   AF-A0A3P7HY65-F1
#
_cell.length_a   1.000
_cell.length_b   1.000
_cell.length_c   1.000
_cell.angle_alpha   90.00
_cell.angle_beta   90.00
_cell.angle_gamma   90.00
#
_symmetry.space_group_name_H-M   'P 1'
#
loop_
_entity.id
_entity.type
_entity.pdbx_description
1 polymer ?
#
loop_
_entity_poly.entity_id
_entity_poly.type
_entity_poly.pdbx_seq_one_letter_code
_entity_poly.pdbx_strand_id
1 'polypeptide(L)'
;MKEGEAWSTFPQHLGGTIGDIEGMSYLAAFERFQRPALRNHLMNVHVSLVMHPNATGEPKTKPMQNSVRHLRAAGLVPDLLICRSSDPLQEHLREKIAAFGLVDIEQVIGVHDVSNIYKVPLLLQEQHVLDAIIHRLHLKPINDAVRRNLKFNMCHWTHLSELCDSFTEEVVIALVGKYVKINDAYASVNKALTHAAIHSKRAIKIKVFIILFRIISCYAALLQYVDSELLEDGKPSELKEKVDAAWDAVKNADGIIVPGGFDKRGVEGMIKACRYARENNVPFLGVCLGMQCAAIEVARNLLGIENANSTEFNKNLMEDEQSNCPREEGYFELFRGNMASYMSLKLYPEKNLWSETMDVKIEIRFLKRATHVIIDMPEHNVEHRGMGGTMRLGRRTSVFLTENCKLRKLYGRDEIEERHRHRYEVNPRLVPNLSKKGLLFVGMGVDETTGTVFSKQCRTQSSAALMKLAEDHAANEDLISKITDLCHRGGDGVTRPALRMEMCEMK
;
A
#
# COMPACT_ATOMS: atom_id res chain seq x y z
N MET A 1 -12.94 -11.85 -20.20
CA MET A 1 -12.68 -13.14 -20.86
C MET A 1 -13.54 -14.18 -20.20
N LYS A 2 -14.16 -15.06 -20.97
CA LYS A 2 -14.78 -16.27 -20.45
C LYS A 2 -13.74 -17.39 -20.43
N GLU A 3 -13.97 -18.45 -19.65
CA GLU A 3 -13.10 -19.63 -19.69
C GLU A 3 -13.04 -20.19 -21.13
N GLY A 4 -11.84 -20.54 -21.60
CA GLY A 4 -11.59 -21.08 -22.94
C GLY A 4 -10.96 -20.10 -23.94
N GLU A 5 -10.89 -18.79 -23.66
CA GLU A 5 -10.21 -17.82 -24.54
C GLU A 5 -8.68 -17.80 -24.29
N ALA A 6 -7.90 -18.41 -25.17
CA ALA A 6 -6.44 -18.31 -25.16
C ALA A 6 -5.97 -16.99 -25.81
N TRP A 7 -4.95 -16.34 -25.23
CA TRP A 7 -4.38 -15.12 -25.81
C TRP A 7 -3.63 -15.40 -27.12
N SER A 8 -3.78 -14.53 -28.11
CA SER A 8 -3.07 -14.62 -29.39
C SER A 8 -1.60 -14.20 -29.34
N THR A 9 -1.22 -13.40 -28.34
CA THR A 9 0.14 -12.86 -28.16
C THR A 9 0.42 -12.65 -26.68
N PHE A 10 1.61 -13.03 -26.23
CA PHE A 10 2.04 -12.88 -24.84
C PHE A 10 3.33 -12.02 -24.77
N PRO A 11 3.27 -10.80 -24.22
CA PRO A 11 4.49 -10.03 -23.94
C PRO A 11 5.22 -10.67 -22.75
N GLN A 12 6.44 -11.16 -22.98
CA GLN A 12 7.30 -11.70 -21.93
C GLN A 12 8.47 -10.75 -21.67
N HIS A 13 8.69 -10.42 -20.40
CA HIS A 13 9.80 -9.58 -19.97
C HIS A 13 10.82 -10.43 -19.21
N LEU A 14 12.06 -10.45 -19.70
CA LEU A 14 13.20 -10.96 -18.94
C LEU A 14 13.73 -9.83 -18.05
N GLY A 15 13.49 -9.93 -16.75
CA GLY A 15 14.06 -9.03 -15.76
C GLY A 15 15.56 -9.30 -15.54
N GLY A 16 16.25 -8.35 -14.90
CA GLY A 16 17.71 -8.40 -14.75
C GLY A 16 18.43 -7.65 -15.86
N THR A 17 19.66 -8.07 -16.17
CA THR A 17 20.48 -7.49 -17.24
C THR A 17 20.91 -8.56 -18.25
N ILE A 18 21.58 -8.16 -19.33
CA ILE A 18 22.15 -9.11 -20.30
C ILE A 18 23.66 -9.20 -20.05
N GLY A 19 24.13 -10.43 -19.81
CA GLY A 19 25.52 -10.74 -19.46
C GLY A 19 25.72 -11.14 -17.99
N ASP A 20 24.68 -11.11 -17.16
CA ASP A 20 24.68 -11.74 -15.84
C ASP A 20 24.46 -13.26 -15.93
N ILE A 21 24.82 -13.98 -14.86
CA ILE A 21 24.76 -15.45 -14.79
C ILE A 21 23.31 -15.94 -14.70
N GLU A 22 22.43 -15.16 -14.05
CA GLU A 22 21.02 -15.49 -13.86
C GLU A 22 20.27 -15.52 -15.20
N GLY A 23 20.52 -14.53 -16.06
CA GLY A 23 19.93 -14.39 -17.39
C GLY A 23 20.32 -15.50 -18.38
N MET A 24 21.49 -16.14 -18.22
CA MET A 24 22.02 -17.12 -19.19
C MET A 24 21.05 -18.27 -19.49
N SER A 25 20.40 -18.81 -18.45
CA SER A 25 19.47 -19.94 -18.59
C SER A 25 18.23 -19.56 -19.43
N TYR A 26 17.73 -18.35 -19.26
CA TYR A 26 16.59 -17.82 -20.03
C TYR A 26 16.97 -17.53 -21.48
N LEU A 27 18.12 -16.88 -21.72
CA LEU A 27 18.59 -16.59 -23.08
C LEU A 27 18.79 -17.88 -23.89
N ALA A 28 19.35 -18.93 -23.28
CA ALA A 28 19.50 -20.26 -23.89
C ALA A 28 18.15 -20.97 -24.17
N ALA A 29 17.11 -20.68 -23.39
CA ALA A 29 15.75 -21.17 -23.68
C ALA A 29 15.12 -20.45 -24.88
N PHE A 30 15.35 -19.13 -25.01
CA PHE A 30 14.81 -18.32 -26.12
C PHE A 30 15.57 -18.49 -27.44
N GLU A 31 16.87 -18.82 -27.43
CA GLU A 31 17.66 -19.12 -28.64
C GLU A 31 16.91 -20.05 -29.59
N ARG A 32 16.25 -21.08 -29.04
CA ARG A 32 15.53 -22.10 -29.81
C ARG A 32 14.45 -21.54 -30.74
N PHE A 33 13.92 -20.36 -30.43
CA PHE A 33 12.91 -19.68 -31.24
C PHE A 33 13.50 -18.96 -32.47
N GLN A 34 14.83 -18.82 -32.58
CA GLN A 34 15.47 -18.32 -33.81
C GLN A 34 15.50 -19.37 -34.93
N ARG A 35 15.16 -20.64 -34.63
CA ARG A 35 15.03 -21.70 -35.65
C ARG A 35 13.92 -21.35 -36.65
N PRO A 36 14.06 -21.61 -37.96
CA PRO A 36 13.09 -21.18 -38.98
C PRO A 36 11.64 -21.54 -38.69
N ALA A 37 11.37 -22.75 -38.16
CA ALA A 37 10.03 -23.21 -37.82
C ALA A 37 9.35 -22.48 -36.64
N LEU A 38 10.12 -21.73 -35.83
CA LEU A 38 9.64 -21.00 -34.65
C LEU A 38 9.87 -19.49 -34.74
N ARG A 39 10.64 -19.02 -35.73
CA ARG A 39 11.02 -17.61 -35.93
C ARG A 39 9.82 -16.67 -35.92
N ASN A 40 8.69 -17.07 -36.50
CA ASN A 40 7.48 -16.24 -36.57
C ASN A 40 6.66 -16.20 -35.26
N HIS A 41 7.04 -16.97 -34.23
CA HIS A 41 6.35 -17.04 -32.94
C HIS A 41 7.01 -16.21 -31.83
N LEU A 42 8.23 -15.71 -32.05
CA LEU A 42 8.93 -14.83 -31.10
C LEU A 42 9.41 -13.58 -31.82
N MET A 43 9.22 -12.42 -31.18
CA MET A 43 9.84 -11.15 -31.56
C MET A 43 10.73 -10.68 -30.42
N ASN A 44 12.01 -10.44 -30.71
CA ASN A 44 12.99 -10.03 -29.72
C ASN A 44 13.14 -8.51 -29.68
N VAL A 45 12.76 -7.88 -28.57
CA VAL A 45 12.91 -6.44 -28.35
C VAL A 45 14.04 -6.20 -27.36
N HIS A 46 15.17 -5.67 -27.81
CA HIS A 46 16.29 -5.34 -26.94
C HIS A 46 16.22 -3.89 -26.49
N VAL A 47 16.07 -3.66 -25.19
CA VAL A 47 16.12 -2.33 -24.58
C VAL A 47 17.53 -2.05 -24.10
N SER A 48 18.08 -0.89 -24.46
CA SER A 48 19.45 -0.49 -24.14
C SER A 48 19.56 0.99 -23.83
N LEU A 49 20.59 1.38 -23.08
CA LEU A 49 20.82 2.77 -22.65
C LEU A 49 21.83 3.48 -23.56
N VAL A 50 21.45 4.66 -24.06
CA VAL A 50 22.34 5.65 -24.68
C VAL A 50 22.56 6.77 -23.67
N MET A 51 23.81 6.96 -23.25
CA MET A 51 24.13 7.92 -22.19
C MET A 51 24.47 9.28 -22.78
N HIS A 52 24.03 10.35 -22.14
CA HIS A 52 24.40 11.73 -22.46
C HIS A 52 25.19 12.30 -21.28
N PRO A 53 26.54 12.23 -21.27
CA PRO A 53 27.33 12.69 -20.14
C PRO A 53 27.33 14.23 -20.08
N ASN A 54 26.85 14.79 -18.96
CA ASN A 54 26.78 16.24 -18.73
C ASN A 54 28.11 16.99 -18.99
N ALA A 55 29.25 16.31 -18.81
CA ALA A 55 30.58 16.89 -19.02
C ALA A 55 30.98 17.04 -20.49
N THR A 56 30.37 16.28 -21.42
CA THR A 56 30.75 16.27 -22.85
C THR A 56 29.64 16.69 -23.80
N GLY A 57 28.37 16.59 -23.39
CA GLY A 57 27.19 16.87 -24.24
C GLY A 57 26.95 15.85 -25.37
N GLU A 58 28.00 15.20 -25.88
CA GLU A 58 27.92 14.21 -26.95
C GLU A 58 27.37 12.85 -26.47
N PRO A 59 26.36 12.27 -27.13
CA PRO A 59 25.79 10.97 -26.78
C PRO A 59 26.77 9.81 -26.96
N LYS A 60 26.83 8.91 -25.98
CA LYS A 60 27.73 7.75 -25.94
C LYS A 60 26.95 6.43 -26.01
N THR A 61 27.12 5.73 -27.13
CA THR A 61 26.45 4.47 -27.48
C THR A 61 27.21 3.21 -27.07
N LYS A 62 28.39 3.36 -26.42
CA LYS A 62 29.28 2.23 -26.10
C LYS A 62 28.63 1.16 -25.18
N PRO A 63 27.82 1.51 -24.16
CA PRO A 63 27.10 0.50 -23.37
C PRO A 63 26.15 -0.34 -24.23
N MET A 64 25.36 0.31 -25.10
CA MET A 64 24.45 -0.37 -26.03
C MET A 64 25.21 -1.31 -26.98
N GLN A 65 26.32 -0.86 -27.58
CA GLN A 65 27.14 -1.70 -28.47
C GLN A 65 27.62 -2.99 -27.76
N ASN A 66 28.05 -2.86 -26.50
CA ASN A 66 28.45 -4.00 -25.69
C ASN A 66 27.26 -4.90 -25.33
N SER A 67 26.09 -4.32 -25.00
CA SER A 67 24.86 -5.06 -24.68
C SER A 67 24.37 -5.90 -25.86
N VAL A 68 24.28 -5.30 -27.06
CA VAL A 68 23.90 -5.99 -28.31
C VAL A 68 24.94 -7.03 -28.72
N ARG A 69 26.23 -6.86 -28.37
CA ARG A 69 27.24 -7.92 -28.54
C ARG A 69 26.97 -9.12 -27.63
N HIS A 70 26.61 -8.92 -26.36
CA HIS A 70 26.31 -10.03 -25.45
C HIS A 70 25.02 -10.77 -25.85
N LEU A 71 23.97 -10.04 -26.25
CA LEU A 71 22.74 -10.63 -26.78
C LEU A 71 23.01 -11.55 -27.99
N ARG A 72 23.81 -11.08 -28.96
CA ARG A 72 24.21 -11.86 -30.14
C ARG A 72 25.11 -13.05 -29.78
N ALA A 73 26.02 -12.89 -28.81
CA ALA A 73 26.84 -13.99 -28.31
C ALA A 73 25.99 -15.10 -27.64
N ALA A 74 24.83 -14.76 -27.08
CA ALA A 74 23.84 -15.70 -26.56
C ALA A 74 22.91 -16.30 -27.64
N GLY A 75 23.17 -16.06 -28.93
CA GLY A 75 22.40 -16.61 -30.05
C GLY A 75 21.14 -15.82 -30.42
N LEU A 76 20.92 -14.63 -29.84
CA LEU A 76 19.73 -13.81 -30.10
C LEU A 76 20.07 -12.56 -30.92
N VAL A 77 19.26 -12.29 -31.95
CA VAL A 77 19.32 -11.04 -32.73
C VAL A 77 18.09 -10.20 -32.38
N PRO A 78 18.22 -8.88 -32.13
CA PRO A 78 17.08 -8.01 -31.88
C PRO A 78 16.26 -7.80 -33.15
N ASP A 79 14.94 -7.98 -33.06
CA ASP A 79 13.97 -7.58 -34.08
C ASP A 79 13.60 -6.10 -33.96
N LEU A 80 13.69 -5.53 -32.75
CA LEU A 80 13.72 -4.09 -32.50
C LEU A 80 14.81 -3.76 -31.46
N LEU A 81 15.47 -2.63 -31.66
CA LEU A 81 16.47 -2.06 -30.75
C LEU A 81 15.93 -0.75 -30.17
N ILE A 82 15.39 -0.84 -28.94
CA ILE A 82 14.90 0.33 -28.21
C ILE A 82 16.07 0.97 -27.47
N CYS A 83 16.39 2.20 -27.84
CA CYS A 83 17.43 3.03 -27.23
C CYS A 83 16.80 4.06 -26.29
N ARG A 84 16.93 3.82 -24.99
CA ARG A 84 16.58 4.76 -23.92
C ARG A 84 17.63 5.87 -23.85
N SER A 85 17.21 7.12 -23.83
CA SER A 85 18.07 8.31 -23.71
C SER A 85 17.40 9.40 -22.88
N SER A 86 18.13 10.45 -22.53
CA SER A 86 17.56 11.72 -22.03
C SER A 86 16.87 12.46 -23.16
N ASP A 87 17.60 12.68 -24.25
CA ASP A 87 17.19 13.53 -25.38
C ASP A 87 16.78 12.69 -26.60
N PRO A 88 15.97 13.23 -27.53
CA PRO A 88 15.68 12.56 -28.80
C PRO A 88 16.94 12.17 -29.57
N LEU A 89 16.94 10.97 -30.16
CA LEU A 89 18.07 10.50 -30.96
C LEU A 89 18.12 11.23 -32.30
N GLN A 90 19.25 11.87 -32.59
CA GLN A 90 19.52 12.47 -33.90
C GLN A 90 19.71 11.39 -34.97
N GLU A 91 19.36 11.69 -36.22
CA GLU A 91 19.36 10.68 -37.30
C GLU A 91 20.73 10.05 -37.54
N HIS A 92 21.80 10.85 -37.56
CA HIS A 92 23.18 10.34 -37.65
C HIS A 92 23.55 9.37 -36.50
N LEU A 93 22.99 9.58 -35.32
CA LEU A 93 23.17 8.66 -34.20
C LEU A 93 22.40 7.35 -34.43
N ARG A 94 21.19 7.41 -34.99
CA ARG A 94 20.39 6.23 -35.35
C ARG A 94 21.07 5.40 -36.44
N GLU A 95 21.58 6.02 -37.51
CA GLU A 95 22.40 5.38 -38.55
C GLU A 95 23.60 4.63 -37.94
N LYS A 96 24.34 5.30 -37.05
CA LYS A 96 25.49 4.70 -36.33
C LYS A 96 25.05 3.52 -35.46
N ILE A 97 23.92 3.64 -34.76
CA ILE A 97 23.38 2.55 -33.92
C ILE A 97 22.96 1.35 -34.80
N ALA A 98 22.27 1.58 -35.91
CA ALA A 98 21.87 0.57 -36.88
C ALA A 98 23.10 -0.21 -37.40
N ALA A 99 24.11 0.51 -37.89
CA ALA A 99 25.36 -0.07 -38.40
C ALA A 99 26.13 -0.92 -37.37
N PHE A 100 26.20 -0.51 -36.10
CA PHE A 100 26.83 -1.33 -35.04
C PHE A 100 25.95 -2.48 -34.54
N GLY A 101 24.63 -2.28 -34.56
CA GLY A 101 23.63 -3.29 -34.19
C GLY A 101 23.54 -4.43 -35.20
N LEU A 102 23.86 -4.15 -36.47
CA LEU A 102 23.51 -4.98 -37.64
C LEU A 102 21.99 -5.17 -37.73
N VAL A 103 21.27 -4.05 -37.69
CA VAL A 103 19.82 -3.91 -37.84
C VAL A 103 19.52 -2.76 -38.78
N ASP A 104 18.36 -2.76 -39.41
CA ASP A 104 17.90 -1.67 -40.27
C ASP A 104 17.50 -0.43 -39.43
N ILE A 105 17.46 0.76 -40.05
CA ILE A 105 17.27 2.03 -39.32
C ILE A 105 15.86 2.15 -38.72
N GLU A 106 14.86 1.55 -39.38
CA GLU A 106 13.48 1.41 -38.93
C GLU A 106 13.37 0.54 -37.67
N GLN A 107 14.35 -0.33 -37.40
CA GLN A 107 14.40 -1.16 -36.19
C GLN A 107 15.01 -0.41 -34.99
N VAL A 108 15.60 0.77 -35.19
CA VAL A 108 16.22 1.60 -34.15
C VAL A 108 15.23 2.65 -33.63
N ILE A 109 14.67 2.38 -32.46
CA ILE A 109 13.59 3.15 -31.82
C ILE A 109 14.17 4.00 -30.68
N GLY A 110 14.03 5.32 -30.76
CA GLY A 110 14.46 6.26 -29.72
C GLY A 110 13.37 6.51 -28.68
N VAL A 111 13.67 6.28 -27.40
CA VAL A 111 12.74 6.53 -26.29
C VAL A 111 13.41 7.48 -25.28
N HIS A 112 13.19 8.78 -25.49
CA HIS A 112 13.77 9.87 -24.70
C HIS A 112 12.95 10.18 -23.45
N ASP A 113 13.45 11.00 -22.52
CA ASP A 113 12.73 11.38 -21.30
C ASP A 113 11.47 12.20 -21.65
N VAL A 114 10.32 11.72 -21.17
CA VAL A 114 8.98 12.31 -21.43
C VAL A 114 8.36 12.80 -20.13
N SER A 115 7.54 13.87 -20.22
CA SER A 115 6.92 14.51 -19.04
C SER A 115 6.03 13.57 -18.22
N ASN A 116 5.37 12.60 -18.86
CA ASN A 116 4.53 11.62 -18.19
C ASN A 116 4.59 10.26 -18.93
N ILE A 117 4.35 9.17 -18.18
CA ILE A 117 4.45 7.80 -18.70
C ILE A 117 3.44 7.47 -19.82
N TYR A 118 2.33 8.23 -19.91
CA TYR A 118 1.28 8.03 -20.90
C TYR A 118 1.69 8.53 -22.30
N LYS A 119 2.81 9.26 -22.42
CA LYS A 119 3.46 9.60 -23.70
C LYS A 119 4.21 8.43 -24.35
N VAL A 120 4.68 7.45 -23.58
CA VAL A 120 5.50 6.36 -24.13
C VAL A 120 4.76 5.56 -25.22
N PRO A 121 3.48 5.18 -25.09
CA PRO A 121 2.73 4.54 -26.18
C PRO A 121 2.57 5.42 -27.43
N LEU A 122 2.46 6.74 -27.27
CA LEU A 122 2.37 7.68 -28.39
C LEU A 122 3.69 7.73 -29.17
N LEU A 123 4.81 7.90 -28.46
CA LEU A 123 6.16 7.93 -29.01
C LEU A 123 6.55 6.62 -29.73
N LEU A 124 6.03 5.47 -29.27
CA LEU A 124 6.20 4.18 -29.95
C LEU A 124 5.31 4.04 -31.20
N GLN A 125 4.12 4.64 -31.22
CA GLN A 125 3.27 4.68 -32.41
C GLN A 125 3.87 5.57 -33.50
N GLU A 126 4.38 6.75 -33.13
CA GLU A 126 5.06 7.68 -34.06
C GLU A 126 6.25 7.03 -34.78
N GLN A 127 6.88 6.03 -34.16
CA GLN A 127 7.99 5.25 -34.71
C GLN A 127 7.56 3.88 -35.28
N HIS A 128 6.28 3.72 -35.64
CA HIS A 128 5.75 2.54 -36.34
C HIS A 128 6.00 1.18 -35.67
N VAL A 129 6.20 1.17 -34.34
CA VAL A 129 6.50 -0.06 -33.57
C VAL A 129 5.36 -1.08 -33.67
N LEU A 130 4.10 -0.62 -33.73
CA LEU A 130 2.94 -1.50 -33.89
C LEU A 130 2.94 -2.21 -35.26
N ASP A 131 3.28 -1.49 -36.33
CA ASP A 131 3.35 -2.03 -37.69
C ASP A 131 4.49 -3.08 -37.79
N ALA A 132 5.63 -2.78 -37.18
CA ALA A 132 6.74 -3.71 -37.05
C ALA A 132 6.35 -5.00 -36.31
N ILE A 133 5.59 -4.91 -35.21
CA ILE A 133 5.08 -6.09 -34.47
C ILE A 133 4.12 -6.91 -35.33
N ILE A 134 3.15 -6.27 -35.99
CA ILE A 134 2.15 -6.94 -36.84
C ILE A 134 2.84 -7.70 -37.97
N HIS A 135 3.75 -7.04 -38.69
CA HIS A 135 4.51 -7.65 -39.76
C HIS A 135 5.38 -8.81 -39.25
N ARG A 136 6.17 -8.57 -38.19
CA ARG A 136 7.15 -9.53 -37.69
C ARG A 136 6.54 -10.82 -37.12
N LEU A 137 5.40 -10.72 -36.45
CA LEU A 137 4.68 -11.86 -35.87
C LEU A 137 3.54 -12.38 -36.77
N HIS A 138 3.41 -11.86 -38.00
CA HIS A 138 2.36 -12.23 -38.96
C HIS A 138 0.94 -12.14 -38.34
N LEU A 139 0.70 -11.13 -37.51
CA LEU A 139 -0.55 -10.98 -36.77
C LEU A 139 -1.69 -10.62 -37.74
N LYS A 140 -2.86 -11.25 -37.54
CA LYS A 140 -4.04 -10.92 -38.32
C LYS A 140 -4.49 -9.48 -38.02
N PRO A 141 -4.81 -8.66 -39.03
CA PRO A 141 -5.38 -7.34 -38.81
C PRO A 141 -6.63 -7.39 -37.92
N ILE A 142 -6.75 -6.43 -37.01
CA ILE A 142 -7.95 -6.29 -36.17
C ILE A 142 -9.10 -5.82 -37.06
N ASN A 143 -10.19 -6.58 -37.09
CA ASN A 143 -11.42 -6.23 -37.82
C ASN A 143 -11.94 -4.84 -37.39
N ASP A 144 -12.35 -3.99 -38.33
CA ASP A 144 -12.86 -2.64 -38.06
C ASP A 144 -14.10 -2.59 -37.13
N ALA A 145 -14.88 -3.68 -37.07
CA ALA A 145 -15.95 -3.84 -36.09
C ALA A 145 -15.40 -4.01 -34.66
N VAL A 146 -14.26 -4.67 -34.48
CA VAL A 146 -13.55 -4.76 -33.20
C VAL A 146 -12.84 -3.45 -32.89
N ARG A 147 -12.15 -2.85 -33.88
CA ARG A 147 -11.43 -1.57 -33.73
C ARG A 147 -12.34 -0.44 -33.23
N ARG A 148 -13.57 -0.33 -33.74
CA ARG A 148 -14.58 0.64 -33.29
C ARG A 148 -15.14 0.35 -31.89
N ASN A 149 -15.11 -0.90 -31.44
CA ASN A 149 -15.58 -1.33 -30.12
C ASN A 149 -14.44 -1.50 -29.09
N LEU A 150 -13.21 -1.07 -29.42
CA LEU A 150 -12.12 -1.02 -28.45
C LEU A 150 -12.46 -0.02 -27.34
N LYS A 151 -12.60 -0.52 -26.11
CA LYS A 151 -12.84 0.29 -24.90
C LYS A 151 -11.76 1.34 -24.63
N PHE A 152 -10.58 1.18 -25.23
CA PHE A 152 -9.46 2.10 -25.11
C PHE A 152 -8.70 2.13 -26.44
N ASN A 153 -8.29 3.31 -26.88
CA ASN A 153 -7.58 3.51 -28.14
C ASN A 153 -6.57 4.66 -28.01
N MET A 154 -5.86 4.97 -29.08
CA MET A 154 -4.76 5.93 -29.04
C MET A 154 -5.21 7.38 -28.78
N CYS A 155 -6.44 7.75 -29.16
CA CYS A 155 -7.00 9.05 -28.78
C CYS A 155 -7.20 9.16 -27.26
N HIS A 156 -7.48 8.05 -26.55
CA HIS A 156 -7.55 8.04 -25.09
C HIS A 156 -6.16 8.17 -24.45
N TRP A 157 -5.11 7.58 -25.04
CA TRP A 157 -3.72 7.81 -24.62
C TRP A 157 -3.30 9.27 -24.80
N THR A 158 -3.60 9.88 -25.95
CA THR A 158 -3.36 11.31 -26.23
C THR A 158 -4.05 12.19 -25.19
N HIS A 159 -5.37 12.03 -25.04
CA HIS A 159 -6.14 12.82 -24.09
C HIS A 159 -5.64 12.67 -22.64
N LEU A 160 -5.36 11.43 -22.20
CA LEU A 160 -4.83 11.18 -20.85
C LEU A 160 -3.47 11.83 -20.62
N SER A 161 -2.58 11.76 -21.61
CA SER A 161 -1.25 12.36 -21.56
C SER A 161 -1.32 13.89 -21.52
N GLU A 162 -2.12 14.51 -22.40
CA GLU A 162 -2.33 15.97 -22.42
C GLU A 162 -2.94 16.46 -21.09
N LEU A 163 -3.94 15.72 -20.59
CA LEU A 163 -4.59 16.02 -19.32
C LEU A 163 -3.58 16.03 -18.16
N CYS A 164 -2.64 15.07 -18.11
CA CYS A 164 -1.59 15.02 -17.09
C CYS A 164 -0.68 16.26 -17.06
N ASP A 165 -0.37 16.82 -18.23
CA ASP A 165 0.50 18.00 -18.35
C ASP A 165 -0.28 19.33 -18.16
N SER A 166 -1.62 19.30 -18.21
CA SER A 166 -2.47 20.49 -18.24
C SER A 166 -2.72 21.16 -16.87
N PHE A 167 -2.39 20.49 -15.77
CA PHE A 167 -2.83 20.91 -14.43
C PHE A 167 -1.97 21.99 -13.79
N THR A 168 -2.62 23.06 -13.31
CA THR A 168 -1.98 24.19 -12.63
C THR A 168 -2.16 24.18 -11.10
N GLU A 169 -3.30 23.72 -10.59
CA GLU A 169 -3.59 23.62 -9.15
C GLU A 169 -2.80 22.48 -8.48
N GLU A 170 -2.26 22.76 -7.29
CA GLU A 170 -1.45 21.82 -6.50
C GLU A 170 -2.23 21.31 -5.27
N VAL A 171 -1.89 20.10 -4.81
CA VAL A 171 -2.28 19.57 -3.50
C VAL A 171 -1.07 18.92 -2.86
N VAL A 172 -0.77 19.31 -1.61
CA VAL A 172 0.37 18.84 -0.84
C VAL A 172 -0.07 17.69 0.06
N ILE A 173 0.34 16.47 -0.27
CA ILE A 173 0.16 15.30 0.60
C ILE A 173 1.48 14.98 1.29
N ALA A 174 1.46 14.71 2.60
CA ALA A 174 2.61 14.22 3.36
C ALA A 174 2.55 12.69 3.49
N LEU A 175 3.57 11.99 2.98
CA LEU A 175 3.73 10.54 3.12
C LEU A 175 4.71 10.25 4.26
N VAL A 176 4.19 9.79 5.38
CA VAL A 176 4.97 9.52 6.60
C VAL A 176 5.41 8.05 6.61
N GLY A 177 6.68 7.79 6.30
CA GLY A 177 7.17 6.45 5.98
C GLY A 177 8.57 6.12 6.54
N LYS A 178 8.97 4.84 6.43
CA LYS A 178 10.27 4.34 6.93
C LYS A 178 11.37 4.24 5.86
N TYR A 179 10.98 4.36 4.59
CA TYR A 179 11.82 4.11 3.42
C TYR A 179 11.91 5.33 2.50
N VAL A 180 11.88 6.55 3.07
CA VAL A 180 11.88 7.82 2.33
C VAL A 180 13.11 8.03 1.42
N LYS A 181 14.19 7.29 1.67
CA LYS A 181 15.43 7.29 0.85
C LYS A 181 15.37 6.35 -0.36
N ILE A 182 14.35 5.49 -0.44
CA ILE A 182 14.16 4.50 -1.51
C ILE A 182 12.89 4.89 -2.26
N ASN A 183 13.03 5.66 -3.35
CA ASN A 183 11.90 6.16 -4.13
C ASN A 183 10.93 5.05 -4.58
N ASP A 184 11.45 3.87 -4.89
CA ASP A 184 10.66 2.73 -5.37
C ASP A 184 9.84 2.04 -4.28
N ALA A 185 10.18 2.21 -2.99
CA ALA A 185 9.49 1.57 -1.87
C ALA A 185 8.00 1.98 -1.77
N TYR A 186 7.65 3.13 -2.36
CA TYR A 186 6.29 3.66 -2.41
C TYR A 186 5.76 3.86 -3.84
N ALA A 187 6.40 3.27 -4.85
CA ALA A 187 6.05 3.47 -6.26
C ALA A 187 4.59 3.14 -6.62
N SER A 188 3.97 2.17 -5.95
CA SER A 188 2.54 1.84 -6.12
C SER A 188 1.62 2.93 -5.53
N VAL A 189 1.95 3.42 -4.33
CA VAL A 189 1.23 4.51 -3.65
C VAL A 189 1.31 5.79 -4.47
N ASN A 190 2.50 6.13 -4.95
CA ASN A 190 2.72 7.29 -5.82
C ASN A 190 1.83 7.24 -7.06
N LYS A 191 1.83 6.09 -7.79
CA LYS A 191 1.01 5.91 -9.00
C LYS A 191 -0.49 5.99 -8.70
N ALA A 192 -0.96 5.38 -7.60
CA ALA A 192 -2.35 5.46 -7.19
C ALA A 192 -2.78 6.91 -6.88
N LEU A 193 -1.94 7.67 -6.18
CA LEU A 193 -2.17 9.11 -5.94
C LEU A 193 -2.16 9.90 -7.25
N THR A 194 -1.20 9.68 -8.16
CA THR A 194 -1.18 10.32 -9.49
C THR A 194 -2.47 10.04 -10.27
N HIS A 195 -3.01 8.82 -10.24
CA HIS A 195 -4.29 8.50 -10.89
C HIS A 195 -5.47 9.27 -10.27
N ALA A 196 -5.53 9.35 -8.94
CA ALA A 196 -6.54 10.13 -8.23
C ALA A 196 -6.43 11.65 -8.51
N ALA A 197 -5.20 12.14 -8.68
CA ALA A 197 -4.91 13.53 -9.08
C ALA A 197 -5.49 13.86 -10.46
N ILE A 198 -5.19 13.01 -11.45
CA ILE A 198 -5.66 13.15 -12.83
C ILE A 198 -7.19 13.15 -12.87
N HIS A 199 -7.84 12.24 -12.13
CA HIS A 199 -9.29 12.21 -12.02
C HIS A 199 -9.87 13.47 -11.37
N SER A 200 -9.22 13.98 -10.32
CA SER A 200 -9.61 15.20 -9.61
C SER A 200 -9.27 16.49 -10.36
N LYS A 201 -8.64 16.39 -11.54
CA LYS A 201 -8.10 17.50 -12.36
C LYS A 201 -7.09 18.39 -11.62
N ARG A 202 -6.24 17.79 -10.78
CA ARG A 202 -5.21 18.49 -9.99
C ARG A 202 -3.83 17.90 -10.22
N ALA A 203 -2.79 18.71 -10.04
CA ALA A 203 -1.43 18.23 -9.98
C ALA A 203 -1.11 17.77 -8.55
N ILE A 204 -1.15 16.46 -8.29
CA ILE A 204 -0.37 15.89 -7.18
C ILE A 204 1.06 15.82 -7.67
N LYS A 205 1.81 16.87 -7.35
CA LYS A 205 3.24 17.00 -7.66
C LYS A 205 4.04 16.30 -6.56
N ILE A 206 5.16 15.61 -6.83
CA ILE A 206 5.88 14.77 -5.84
C ILE A 206 7.33 15.25 -5.58
N LYS A 207 7.72 15.50 -4.31
CA LYS A 207 9.07 15.97 -3.94
C LYS A 207 9.76 15.05 -2.90
N VAL A 208 10.79 14.35 -3.36
CA VAL A 208 11.73 13.65 -2.49
C VAL A 208 12.67 14.67 -1.81
N PHE A 209 12.52 14.85 -0.49
CA PHE A 209 13.37 15.74 0.30
C PHE A 209 14.68 15.04 0.72
N ILE A 210 15.53 14.71 -0.25
CA ILE A 210 16.92 14.32 0.04
C ILE A 210 17.74 15.61 0.16
N ILE A 211 18.16 15.94 1.39
CA ILE A 211 19.17 16.98 1.62
C ILE A 211 20.54 16.43 1.22
N LEU A 212 20.85 16.52 -0.07
CA LEU A 212 22.19 16.51 -0.62
C LEU A 212 22.26 17.65 -1.64
N PHE A 213 23.01 18.69 -1.28
CA PHE A 213 23.50 19.79 -2.10
C PHE A 213 22.69 20.23 -3.33
N ARG A 214 22.03 21.38 -3.15
CA ARG A 214 21.62 22.35 -4.18
C ARG A 214 22.65 22.47 -5.32
N ILE A 215 22.25 22.11 -6.56
CA ILE A 215 22.60 22.72 -7.87
C ILE A 215 22.06 21.83 -9.03
N ILE A 216 21.56 22.46 -10.11
CA ILE A 216 21.07 21.93 -11.42
C ILE A 216 19.58 21.49 -11.55
N SER A 217 18.91 22.24 -12.43
CA SER A 217 17.72 21.98 -13.30
C SER A 217 16.32 21.65 -12.75
N CYS A 218 15.44 22.65 -12.87
CA CYS A 218 14.10 22.62 -13.49
C CYS A 218 13.33 21.27 -13.58
N TYR A 219 12.39 21.03 -12.66
CA TYR A 219 10.96 20.66 -12.85
C TYR A 219 10.27 20.71 -11.44
N ALA A 220 8.93 20.77 -11.33
CA ALA A 220 8.25 21.41 -10.17
C ALA A 220 7.50 20.50 -9.13
N ALA A 221 7.75 20.73 -7.81
CA ALA A 221 6.88 20.55 -6.60
C ALA A 221 6.33 19.12 -6.23
N LEU A 222 5.49 18.83 -5.20
CA LEU A 222 5.48 19.09 -3.73
C LEU A 222 4.69 18.01 -2.87
N LEU A 223 4.96 16.70 -2.99
CA LEU A 223 4.45 15.63 -2.09
C LEU A 223 5.59 15.22 -1.18
N GLN A 224 5.40 15.33 0.13
CA GLN A 224 6.52 15.40 1.07
C GLN A 224 6.74 14.05 1.77
N TYR A 225 7.88 13.44 1.48
CA TYR A 225 8.33 12.25 2.21
C TYR A 225 8.87 12.63 3.57
N VAL A 226 8.17 12.21 4.62
CA VAL A 226 8.55 12.45 6.01
C VAL A 226 9.11 11.17 6.59
N ASP A 227 10.38 11.18 7.00
CA ASP A 227 10.96 10.04 7.71
C ASP A 227 10.27 9.91 9.07
N SER A 228 9.50 8.85 9.22
CA SER A 228 8.76 8.58 10.46
C SER A 228 9.66 8.55 11.69
N GLU A 229 10.93 8.18 11.57
CA GLU A 229 11.86 8.23 12.71
C GLU A 229 12.08 9.66 13.19
N LEU A 230 12.13 10.67 12.32
CA LEU A 230 12.36 12.08 12.70
C LEU A 230 11.20 12.68 13.53
N LEU A 231 10.04 12.05 13.55
CA LEU A 231 8.89 12.48 14.37
C LEU A 231 8.91 11.91 15.80
N GLU A 232 9.76 10.91 16.08
CA GLU A 232 9.92 10.30 17.41
C GLU A 232 10.64 11.25 18.39
N ASP A 233 10.43 11.07 19.70
CA ASP A 233 11.10 11.86 20.73
C ASP A 233 12.57 11.50 20.91
N GLY A 234 13.31 12.34 21.64
CA GLY A 234 14.67 12.03 22.09
C GLY A 234 15.75 12.07 21.00
N LYS A 235 15.50 12.73 19.85
CA LYS A 235 16.52 12.92 18.83
C LYS A 235 17.62 13.91 19.30
N PRO A 236 18.91 13.67 18.98
CA PRO A 236 19.99 14.59 19.29
C PRO A 236 19.77 16.00 18.73
N SER A 237 20.26 17.01 19.43
CA SER A 237 20.15 18.43 19.02
C SER A 237 20.70 18.71 17.61
N GLU A 238 21.69 17.94 17.16
CA GLU A 238 22.26 17.98 15.79
C GLU A 238 21.24 17.67 14.69
N LEU A 239 20.16 16.95 15.00
CA LEU A 239 19.08 16.63 14.07
C LEU A 239 17.92 17.61 14.15
N LYS A 240 17.97 18.62 15.03
CA LYS A 240 16.84 19.54 15.28
C LYS A 240 16.28 20.15 13.99
N GLU A 241 17.13 20.68 13.11
CA GLU A 241 16.69 21.26 11.83
C GLU A 241 15.92 20.27 10.94
N LYS A 242 16.29 18.97 10.99
CA LYS A 242 15.62 17.91 10.23
C LYS A 242 14.32 17.48 10.89
N VAL A 243 14.24 17.50 12.22
CA VAL A 243 13.02 17.25 12.99
C VAL A 243 12.01 18.38 12.77
N ASP A 244 12.45 19.63 12.85
CA ASP A 244 11.63 20.82 12.60
C ASP A 244 11.09 20.79 11.16
N ALA A 245 11.96 20.55 10.15
CA ALA A 245 11.54 20.40 8.76
C ALA A 245 10.58 19.21 8.53
N ALA A 246 10.77 18.09 9.21
CA ALA A 246 9.87 16.93 9.14
C ALA A 246 8.48 17.25 9.72
N TRP A 247 8.41 18.02 10.80
CA TRP A 247 7.15 18.47 11.39
C TRP A 247 6.47 19.56 10.56
N ASP A 248 7.22 20.50 10.01
CA ASP A 248 6.68 21.53 9.11
C ASP A 248 6.14 20.90 7.81
N ALA A 249 6.74 19.80 7.34
CA ALA A 249 6.20 19.03 6.23
C ALA A 249 4.82 18.41 6.53
N VAL A 250 4.62 17.92 7.76
CA VAL A 250 3.32 17.37 8.21
C VAL A 250 2.28 18.47 8.44
N LYS A 251 2.69 19.62 9.02
CA LYS A 251 1.78 20.74 9.33
C LYS A 251 1.30 21.50 8.08
N ASN A 252 2.14 21.60 7.05
CA ASN A 252 1.83 22.33 5.81
C ASN A 252 1.18 21.44 4.73
N ALA A 253 0.71 20.24 5.08
CA ALA A 253 0.08 19.31 4.13
C ALA A 253 -1.44 19.38 4.19
N ASP A 254 -2.08 19.38 3.02
CA ASP A 254 -3.53 19.28 2.83
C ASP A 254 -4.08 17.89 3.20
N GLY A 255 -3.20 16.89 3.32
CA GLY A 255 -3.55 15.54 3.72
C GLY A 255 -2.33 14.69 4.09
N ILE A 256 -2.54 13.69 4.93
CA ILE A 256 -1.48 12.81 5.47
C ILE A 256 -1.78 11.36 5.08
N ILE A 257 -0.78 10.65 4.57
CA ILE A 257 -0.85 9.22 4.28
C ILE A 257 0.22 8.45 5.05
N VAL A 258 -0.19 7.43 5.79
CA VAL A 258 0.71 6.47 6.44
C VAL A 258 0.57 5.13 5.70
N PRO A 259 1.58 4.73 4.91
CA PRO A 259 1.55 3.49 4.13
C PRO A 259 1.84 2.27 5.01
N GLY A 260 1.77 1.08 4.39
CA GLY A 260 2.20 -0.16 5.03
C GLY A 260 3.69 -0.16 5.42
N GLY A 261 4.02 -0.97 6.41
CA GLY A 261 5.38 -1.20 6.89
C GLY A 261 5.43 -2.46 7.78
N PHE A 262 6.61 -2.74 8.32
CA PHE A 262 6.88 -3.83 9.26
C PHE A 262 7.94 -3.40 10.28
N ASP A 263 8.11 -4.15 11.35
CA ASP A 263 9.05 -3.89 12.46
C ASP A 263 8.75 -2.60 13.26
N LYS A 264 9.36 -2.43 14.44
CA LYS A 264 9.10 -1.33 15.38
C LYS A 264 9.64 0.04 14.95
N ARG A 265 10.65 0.09 14.08
CA ARG A 265 11.35 1.33 13.66
C ARG A 265 10.37 2.37 13.08
N GLY A 266 10.37 3.61 13.56
CA GLY A 266 9.52 4.70 13.04
C GLY A 266 8.03 4.63 13.41
N VAL A 267 7.57 3.57 14.09
CA VAL A 267 6.13 3.36 14.39
C VAL A 267 5.59 4.45 15.32
N GLU A 268 6.38 4.89 16.30
CA GLU A 268 5.96 5.94 17.23
C GLU A 268 5.79 7.30 16.54
N GLY A 269 6.62 7.60 15.53
CA GLY A 269 6.44 8.78 14.68
C GLY A 269 5.20 8.69 13.79
N MET A 270 4.87 7.50 13.27
CA MET A 270 3.61 7.27 12.54
C MET A 270 2.37 7.47 13.43
N ILE A 271 2.41 6.96 14.67
CA ILE A 271 1.34 7.15 15.67
C ILE A 271 1.15 8.66 15.96
N LYS A 272 2.25 9.43 16.10
CA LYS A 272 2.17 10.89 16.27
C LYS A 272 1.61 11.61 15.04
N ALA A 273 1.93 11.17 13.83
CA ALA A 273 1.32 11.72 12.61
C ALA A 273 -0.20 11.46 12.56
N CYS A 274 -0.65 10.27 12.97
CA CYS A 274 -2.07 9.95 13.13
C CYS A 274 -2.74 10.89 14.17
N ARG A 275 -2.07 11.11 15.31
CA ARG A 275 -2.55 12.03 16.36
C ARG A 275 -2.67 13.46 15.83
N TYR A 276 -1.64 13.95 15.16
CA TYR A 276 -1.64 15.29 14.57
C TYR A 276 -2.80 15.46 13.58
N ALA A 277 -3.00 14.49 12.69
CA ALA A 277 -4.11 14.51 11.74
C ALA A 277 -5.48 14.58 12.43
N ARG A 278 -5.69 13.75 13.47
CA ARG A 278 -6.92 13.74 14.27
C ARG A 278 -7.15 15.05 15.03
N GLU A 279 -6.12 15.61 15.66
CA GLU A 279 -6.23 16.81 16.51
C GLU A 279 -6.36 18.10 15.71
N ASN A 280 -5.89 18.13 14.46
CA ASN A 280 -5.94 19.30 13.57
C ASN A 280 -6.95 19.14 12.43
N ASN A 281 -7.76 18.07 12.43
CA ASN A 281 -8.75 17.75 11.40
C ASN A 281 -8.18 17.70 9.96
N VAL A 282 -6.95 17.19 9.82
CA VAL A 282 -6.29 17.01 8.51
C VAL A 282 -6.75 15.69 7.89
N PRO A 283 -7.17 15.66 6.61
CA PRO A 283 -7.51 14.44 5.89
C PRO A 283 -6.43 13.36 6.01
N PHE A 284 -6.81 12.15 6.42
CA PHE A 284 -5.89 11.06 6.71
C PHE A 284 -6.24 9.77 5.95
N LEU A 285 -5.22 9.07 5.44
CA LEU A 285 -5.34 7.71 4.91
C LEU A 285 -4.27 6.79 5.53
N GLY A 286 -4.72 5.82 6.32
CA GLY A 286 -3.87 4.78 6.89
C GLY A 286 -4.00 3.47 6.11
N VAL A 287 -2.92 3.00 5.49
CA VAL A 287 -2.91 1.74 4.72
C VAL A 287 -2.17 0.67 5.53
N CYS A 288 -2.83 -0.46 5.80
CA CYS A 288 -2.27 -1.58 6.56
C CYS A 288 -1.71 -1.13 7.93
N LEU A 289 -0.39 -0.97 8.07
CA LEU A 289 0.24 -0.44 9.29
C LEU A 289 -0.32 0.94 9.68
N GLY A 290 -0.69 1.80 8.72
CA GLY A 290 -1.28 3.10 9.03
C GLY A 290 -2.62 3.01 9.78
N MET A 291 -3.45 2.00 9.48
CA MET A 291 -4.68 1.72 10.23
C MET A 291 -4.38 1.21 11.64
N GLN A 292 -3.36 0.36 11.78
CA GLN A 292 -2.89 -0.14 13.08
C GLN A 292 -2.35 0.98 13.97
N CYS A 293 -1.56 1.90 13.41
CA CYS A 293 -1.07 3.11 14.10
C CYS A 293 -2.23 4.00 14.58
N ALA A 294 -3.26 4.20 13.75
CA ALA A 294 -4.45 4.98 14.13
C ALA A 294 -5.25 4.32 15.28
N ALA A 295 -5.40 2.98 15.26
CA ALA A 295 -6.04 2.26 16.36
C ALA A 295 -5.26 2.35 17.68
N ILE A 296 -3.92 2.26 17.63
CA ILE A 296 -3.05 2.46 18.80
C ILE A 296 -3.14 3.91 19.31
N GLU A 297 -3.15 4.90 18.41
CA GLU A 297 -3.29 6.33 18.76
C GLU A 297 -4.58 6.61 19.54
N VAL A 298 -5.72 6.13 19.03
CA VAL A 298 -7.03 6.28 19.66
C VAL A 298 -7.09 5.55 21.00
N ALA A 299 -6.46 4.38 21.11
CA ALA A 299 -6.36 3.65 22.38
C ALA A 299 -5.56 4.42 23.44
N ARG A 300 -4.41 4.99 23.07
CA ARG A 300 -3.59 5.80 23.99
C ARG A 300 -4.30 7.08 24.41
N ASN A 301 -4.77 7.88 23.45
CA ASN A 301 -5.21 9.25 23.72
C ASN A 301 -6.71 9.36 24.07
N LEU A 302 -7.60 8.51 23.54
CA LEU A 302 -9.06 8.61 23.75
C LEU A 302 -9.63 7.55 24.70
N LEU A 303 -9.02 6.35 24.76
CA LEU A 303 -9.32 5.34 25.80
C LEU A 303 -8.42 5.46 27.04
N GLY A 304 -7.30 6.19 26.95
CA GLY A 304 -6.35 6.35 28.05
C GLY A 304 -5.59 5.06 28.40
N ILE A 305 -5.35 4.19 27.42
CA ILE A 305 -4.51 2.99 27.56
C ILE A 305 -3.10 3.39 27.16
N GLU A 306 -2.37 4.06 28.06
CA GLU A 306 -1.08 4.71 27.76
C GLU A 306 -0.06 3.77 27.09
N ASN A 307 -0.01 2.52 27.55
CA ASN A 307 0.90 1.48 27.06
C ASN A 307 0.30 0.61 25.93
N ALA A 308 -0.76 1.07 25.26
CA ALA A 308 -1.34 0.37 24.10
C ALA A 308 -0.29 0.15 22.99
N ASN A 309 -0.20 -1.08 22.49
CA ASN A 309 0.78 -1.45 21.47
C ASN A 309 0.35 -2.65 20.61
N SER A 310 1.23 -3.09 19.70
CA SER A 310 1.11 -4.31 18.90
C SER A 310 1.92 -5.47 19.49
N THR A 311 1.44 -6.70 19.36
CA THR A 311 2.24 -7.92 19.62
C THR A 311 3.47 -8.02 18.70
N GLU A 312 3.46 -7.35 17.54
CA GLU A 312 4.64 -7.24 16.65
C GLU A 312 5.79 -6.49 17.34
N PHE A 313 5.48 -5.35 17.97
CA PHE A 313 6.49 -4.40 18.47
C PHE A 313 6.83 -4.63 19.95
N ASN A 314 5.87 -5.11 20.75
CA ASN A 314 6.07 -5.41 22.16
C ASN A 314 5.41 -6.75 22.56
N LYS A 315 6.20 -7.81 22.49
CA LYS A 315 5.80 -9.18 22.86
C LYS A 315 5.65 -9.42 24.37
N ASN A 316 6.12 -8.47 25.20
CA ASN A 316 6.26 -8.66 26.65
C ASN A 316 5.20 -7.90 27.46
N LEU A 317 4.17 -7.35 26.82
CA LEU A 317 2.97 -6.92 27.54
C LEU A 317 2.23 -8.18 27.99
N MET A 318 1.85 -8.25 29.27
CA MET A 318 1.09 -9.38 29.81
C MET A 318 -0.30 -9.42 29.14
N GLU A 319 -0.70 -10.57 28.60
CA GLU A 319 -2.07 -10.76 28.12
C GLU A 319 -3.06 -10.82 29.30
N ASP A 320 -4.29 -10.34 29.09
CA ASP A 320 -5.36 -10.37 30.10
C ASP A 320 -5.92 -11.81 30.27
N GLU A 321 -5.24 -12.63 31.06
CA GLU A 321 -5.83 -13.82 31.69
C GLU A 321 -6.71 -13.42 32.89
N GLN A 322 -7.87 -12.79 32.64
CA GLN A 322 -9.10 -12.87 33.46
C GLN A 322 -10.17 -11.89 32.97
N SER A 323 -11.11 -12.39 32.17
CA SER A 323 -12.40 -11.73 31.93
C SER A 323 -13.58 -12.70 32.12
N ASN A 324 -13.48 -13.56 33.13
CA ASN A 324 -14.55 -14.43 33.61
C ASN A 324 -14.73 -14.22 35.13
N CYS A 325 -15.38 -13.13 35.50
CA CYS A 325 -15.93 -12.94 36.84
C CYS A 325 -17.18 -12.04 36.75
N PRO A 326 -18.34 -12.44 37.32
CA PRO A 326 -19.53 -11.59 37.35
C PRO A 326 -19.30 -10.33 38.18
N ARG A 327 -20.09 -9.29 37.90
CA ARG A 327 -20.24 -8.16 38.83
C ARG A 327 -21.22 -8.56 39.93
N GLU A 328 -20.73 -8.72 41.15
CA GLU A 328 -21.56 -8.62 42.36
C GLU A 328 -20.87 -7.72 43.38
N GLU A 329 -21.67 -6.88 44.05
CA GLU A 329 -21.20 -5.98 45.10
C GLU A 329 -21.04 -6.79 46.40
N GLY A 330 -19.80 -6.95 46.86
CA GLY A 330 -19.49 -7.71 48.06
C GLY A 330 -18.23 -7.19 48.76
N TYR A 331 -18.30 -7.07 50.08
CA TYR A 331 -17.13 -6.78 50.93
C TYR A 331 -16.13 -7.93 50.81
N PHE A 332 -14.90 -7.65 50.36
CA PHE A 332 -13.82 -8.64 50.28
C PHE A 332 -12.84 -8.53 51.46
N GLU A 333 -12.66 -9.64 52.19
CA GLU A 333 -11.57 -9.79 53.15
C GLU A 333 -10.20 -9.80 52.46
N LEU A 334 -9.18 -9.25 53.12
CA LEU A 334 -7.80 -9.25 52.61
C LEU A 334 -7.18 -10.65 52.63
N PHE A 335 -7.24 -11.36 51.51
CA PHE A 335 -6.36 -12.50 51.27
C PHE A 335 -4.90 -12.04 51.08
N ARG A 336 -3.98 -12.62 51.86
CA ARG A 336 -2.54 -12.34 51.77
C ARG A 336 -1.92 -12.96 50.50
N GLY A 337 -1.90 -12.21 49.40
CA GLY A 337 -1.16 -12.58 48.19
C GLY A 337 -0.73 -11.36 47.37
N ASN A 338 0.59 -11.19 47.17
CA ASN A 338 1.31 -10.25 46.29
C ASN A 338 0.53 -9.14 45.53
N MET A 339 -0.24 -8.31 46.25
CA MET A 339 -1.02 -7.19 45.67
C MET A 339 -0.27 -5.85 45.68
N ALA A 340 0.96 -5.82 46.20
CA ALA A 340 1.76 -4.60 46.38
C ALA A 340 2.18 -3.91 45.07
N SER A 341 2.15 -4.61 43.93
CA SER A 341 2.59 -4.08 42.63
C SER A 341 1.54 -3.23 41.88
N TYR A 342 0.29 -3.15 42.39
CA TYR A 342 -0.86 -2.78 41.56
C TYR A 342 -1.71 -1.60 42.07
N MET A 343 -1.30 -0.92 43.16
CA MET A 343 -2.07 0.20 43.73
C MET A 343 -1.18 1.41 44.04
N SER A 344 -1.59 2.59 43.56
CA SER A 344 -1.11 3.86 44.10
C SER A 344 -2.08 4.32 45.19
N LEU A 345 -1.64 4.23 46.44
CA LEU A 345 -2.38 4.74 47.59
C LEU A 345 -1.93 6.17 47.88
N LYS A 346 -2.81 7.15 47.68
CA LYS A 346 -2.68 8.49 48.27
C LYS A 346 -3.62 8.62 49.44
N LEU A 347 -3.06 8.91 50.60
CA LEU A 347 -3.78 9.19 51.84
C LEU A 347 -3.87 10.71 52.01
N TYR A 348 -5.09 11.23 52.07
CA TYR A 348 -5.36 12.65 52.34
C TYR A 348 -5.94 12.78 53.76
N PRO A 349 -5.26 13.48 54.68
CA PRO A 349 -5.84 13.79 55.99
C PRO A 349 -6.80 14.97 55.88
N GLU A 350 -8.11 14.72 55.88
CA GLU A 350 -9.11 15.77 56.10
C GLU A 350 -9.23 16.01 57.62
N LYS A 351 -8.91 17.22 58.09
CA LYS A 351 -9.10 17.61 59.49
C LYS A 351 -10.56 17.98 59.75
N ASN A 352 -11.35 17.03 60.26
CA ASN A 352 -12.59 17.36 60.98
C ASN A 352 -12.21 18.00 62.33
N LEU A 353 -12.67 19.22 62.60
CA LEU A 353 -12.25 19.99 63.78
C LEU A 353 -12.95 19.58 65.10
N TRP A 354 -13.84 18.57 65.08
CA TRP A 354 -14.80 18.32 66.16
C TRP A 354 -15.06 16.83 66.49
N SER A 355 -14.18 15.90 66.11
CA SER A 355 -14.26 14.49 66.55
C SER A 355 -12.87 13.83 66.65
N GLU A 356 -12.70 12.90 67.60
CA GLU A 356 -11.45 12.14 67.81
C GLU A 356 -11.25 10.99 66.80
N THR A 357 -11.92 11.02 65.65
CA THR A 357 -11.86 10.01 64.60
C THR A 357 -11.22 10.57 63.34
N MET A 358 -10.13 9.95 62.87
CA MET A 358 -9.54 10.24 61.56
C MET A 358 -10.33 9.55 60.45
N ASP A 359 -11.10 10.31 59.68
CA ASP A 359 -11.65 9.84 58.41
C ASP A 359 -10.55 9.79 57.34
N VAL A 360 -10.29 8.60 56.81
CA VAL A 360 -9.27 8.36 55.79
C VAL A 360 -9.94 8.17 54.44
N LYS A 361 -9.81 9.16 53.56
CA LYS A 361 -10.34 9.11 52.18
C LYS A 361 -9.37 8.33 51.29
N ILE A 362 -9.74 7.12 50.90
CA ILE A 362 -8.93 6.24 50.04
C ILE A 362 -9.34 6.41 48.57
N GLU A 363 -8.52 7.07 47.76
CA GLU A 363 -8.72 7.14 46.30
C GLU A 363 -8.00 5.96 45.62
N ILE A 364 -8.74 4.92 45.22
CA ILE A 364 -8.18 3.76 44.51
C ILE A 364 -8.10 4.05 43.00
N ARG A 365 -6.91 4.31 42.48
CA ARG A 365 -6.65 4.33 41.04
C ARG A 365 -6.14 2.98 40.55
N PHE A 366 -6.99 2.26 39.81
CA PHE A 366 -6.56 1.11 39.02
C PHE A 366 -5.68 1.58 37.86
N LEU A 367 -4.42 1.14 37.84
CA LEU A 367 -3.55 1.32 36.69
C LEU A 367 -4.12 0.53 35.51
N LYS A 368 -4.49 1.21 34.42
CA LYS A 368 -4.86 0.55 33.16
C LYS A 368 -3.64 -0.22 32.67
N ARG A 369 -3.70 -1.55 32.75
CA ARG A 369 -2.62 -2.43 32.29
C ARG A 369 -2.35 -2.21 30.80
N ALA A 370 -1.11 -2.47 30.41
CA ALA A 370 -0.71 -2.39 29.01
C ALA A 370 -1.47 -3.46 28.19
N THR A 371 -2.13 -3.05 27.12
CA THR A 371 -3.00 -3.94 26.32
C THR A 371 -2.52 -4.00 24.88
N HIS A 372 -2.49 -5.20 24.29
CA HIS A 372 -2.30 -5.36 22.85
C HIS A 372 -3.58 -4.92 22.11
N VAL A 373 -3.50 -3.76 21.48
CA VAL A 373 -4.54 -3.23 20.58
C VAL A 373 -4.49 -3.95 19.23
N ILE A 374 -3.29 -4.36 18.83
CA ILE A 374 -3.01 -5.08 17.59
C ILE A 374 -2.40 -6.44 17.97
N ILE A 375 -2.95 -7.53 17.45
CA ILE A 375 -2.60 -8.92 17.82
C ILE A 375 -2.25 -9.76 16.60
N ASP A 376 -1.46 -10.83 16.77
CA ASP A 376 -1.18 -11.78 15.68
C ASP A 376 -2.42 -12.65 15.51
N MET A 377 -3.01 -12.66 14.31
CA MET A 377 -4.23 -13.41 14.02
C MET A 377 -4.09 -14.05 12.64
N PRO A 378 -3.23 -15.08 12.51
CA PRO A 378 -2.94 -15.68 11.23
C PRO A 378 -4.16 -16.44 10.69
N GLU A 379 -4.12 -16.79 9.41
CA GLU A 379 -5.14 -17.62 8.79
C GLU A 379 -4.78 -19.10 8.89
N HIS A 380 -5.64 -19.89 9.52
CA HIS A 380 -5.54 -21.34 9.61
C HIS A 380 -6.42 -21.97 8.52
N ASN A 381 -5.82 -22.26 7.36
CA ASN A 381 -6.52 -22.89 6.24
C ASN A 381 -6.09 -24.37 6.14
N VAL A 382 -6.35 -25.10 7.23
CA VAL A 382 -5.77 -26.43 7.50
C VAL A 382 -6.13 -27.44 6.42
N GLU A 383 -7.37 -27.40 5.93
CA GLU A 383 -7.90 -28.30 4.89
C GLU A 383 -7.24 -28.12 3.50
N HIS A 384 -6.64 -26.96 3.22
CA HIS A 384 -6.11 -26.63 1.89
C HIS A 384 -4.61 -26.32 1.84
N ARG A 385 -3.96 -26.03 2.99
CA ARG A 385 -2.54 -25.63 3.04
C ARG A 385 -1.69 -26.35 4.09
N GLY A 386 -2.25 -27.30 4.84
CA GLY A 386 -1.54 -28.06 5.86
C GLY A 386 -1.42 -27.33 7.20
N MET A 387 -0.41 -27.70 8.00
CA MET A 387 -0.25 -27.20 9.37
C MET A 387 0.33 -25.78 9.44
N GLY A 388 -0.18 -24.98 10.36
CA GLY A 388 0.40 -23.69 10.77
C GLY A 388 -0.45 -22.45 10.44
N GLY A 389 -0.07 -21.31 11.04
CA GLY A 389 -0.71 -20.02 10.81
C GLY A 389 -0.11 -19.27 9.62
N THR A 390 -0.89 -19.11 8.56
CA THR A 390 -0.46 -18.41 7.33
C THR A 390 -0.75 -16.90 7.38
N MET A 391 0.00 -16.11 6.62
CA MET A 391 -0.25 -14.67 6.48
C MET A 391 -1.52 -14.43 5.64
N ARG A 392 -2.36 -13.47 6.03
CA ARG A 392 -3.51 -13.00 5.22
C ARG A 392 -2.96 -12.36 3.94
N LEU A 393 -3.04 -13.16 2.86
CA LEU A 393 -2.40 -12.87 1.58
C LEU A 393 -3.38 -13.12 0.42
N GLY A 394 -3.32 -12.23 -0.58
CA GLY A 394 -4.05 -12.34 -1.82
C GLY A 394 -5.38 -11.59 -1.80
N ARG A 395 -6.24 -11.90 -2.76
CA ARG A 395 -7.57 -11.28 -2.88
C ARG A 395 -8.49 -11.82 -1.79
N ARG A 396 -9.20 -10.94 -1.09
CA ARG A 396 -10.24 -11.26 -0.09
C ARG A 396 -11.43 -10.36 -0.28
N THR A 397 -12.58 -10.84 0.19
CA THR A 397 -13.84 -10.11 0.15
C THR A 397 -14.01 -9.37 1.46
N SER A 398 -14.32 -8.08 1.36
CA SER A 398 -14.63 -7.21 2.50
C SER A 398 -16.06 -6.68 2.34
N VAL A 399 -16.85 -6.73 3.41
CA VAL A 399 -18.26 -6.33 3.42
C VAL A 399 -18.43 -5.07 4.27
N PHE A 400 -19.21 -4.10 3.78
CA PHE A 400 -19.54 -2.90 4.53
C PHE A 400 -20.61 -3.16 5.60
N LEU A 401 -20.39 -2.67 6.82
CA LEU A 401 -21.28 -2.86 7.98
C LEU A 401 -22.34 -1.74 8.13
N THR A 402 -22.25 -0.68 7.32
CA THR A 402 -23.12 0.50 7.40
C THR A 402 -23.26 1.19 6.05
N GLU A 403 -24.45 1.74 5.79
CA GLU A 403 -24.69 2.61 4.64
C GLU A 403 -23.98 3.97 4.77
N ASN A 404 -23.78 4.41 6.01
CA ASN A 404 -23.15 5.69 6.37
C ASN A 404 -21.62 5.55 6.43
N CYS A 405 -21.03 5.08 5.33
CA CYS A 405 -19.60 4.89 5.13
C CYS A 405 -19.14 5.70 3.90
N LYS A 406 -18.06 6.48 4.02
CA LYS A 406 -17.49 7.25 2.90
C LYS A 406 -16.91 6.31 1.85
N LEU A 407 -16.20 5.25 2.27
CA LEU A 407 -15.63 4.25 1.35
C LEU A 407 -16.71 3.53 0.54
N ARG A 408 -17.82 3.09 1.16
CA ARG A 408 -18.96 2.45 0.46
C ARG A 408 -19.49 3.34 -0.66
N LYS A 409 -19.66 4.64 -0.39
CA LYS A 409 -20.14 5.63 -1.38
C LYS A 409 -19.16 5.84 -2.53
N LEU A 410 -17.85 5.73 -2.30
CA LEU A 410 -16.82 5.81 -3.34
C LEU A 410 -16.77 4.54 -4.21
N TYR A 411 -16.95 3.35 -3.62
CA TYR A 411 -16.97 2.08 -4.37
C TYR A 411 -18.30 1.83 -5.09
N GLY A 412 -19.41 2.39 -4.60
CA GLY A 412 -20.76 2.16 -5.15
C GLY A 412 -21.23 0.71 -5.01
N ARG A 413 -20.75 -0.01 -3.98
CA ARG A 413 -21.01 -1.45 -3.73
C ARG A 413 -21.03 -1.75 -2.24
N ASP A 414 -21.76 -2.81 -1.86
CA ASP A 414 -21.86 -3.30 -0.48
C ASP A 414 -20.75 -4.28 -0.09
N GLU A 415 -20.13 -4.93 -1.08
CA GLU A 415 -18.94 -5.76 -0.94
C GLU A 415 -17.86 -5.36 -1.96
N ILE A 416 -16.59 -5.52 -1.60
CA ILE A 416 -15.44 -5.32 -2.49
C ILE A 416 -14.45 -6.48 -2.38
N GLU A 417 -13.66 -6.69 -3.44
CA GLU A 417 -12.53 -7.62 -3.42
C GLU A 417 -11.21 -6.86 -3.40
N GLU A 418 -10.47 -6.90 -2.29
CA GLU A 418 -9.18 -6.21 -2.14
C GLU A 418 -8.01 -7.15 -1.86
N ARG A 419 -6.78 -6.64 -2.04
CA ARG A 419 -5.55 -7.43 -1.86
C ARG A 419 -4.86 -7.17 -0.53
N HIS A 420 -4.79 -8.20 0.30
CA HIS A 420 -4.17 -8.15 1.61
C HIS A 420 -2.76 -8.75 1.59
N ARG A 421 -1.89 -8.25 2.47
CA ARG A 421 -0.56 -8.79 2.78
C ARG A 421 -0.16 -8.38 4.20
N HIS A 422 -0.84 -8.93 5.20
CA HIS A 422 -0.57 -8.67 6.62
C HIS A 422 -0.83 -9.90 7.49
N ARG A 423 -0.40 -9.81 8.75
CA ARG A 423 -0.49 -10.88 9.76
C ARG A 423 -1.26 -10.44 11.01
N TYR A 424 -1.16 -9.15 11.35
CA TYR A 424 -1.71 -8.58 12.57
C TYR A 424 -3.03 -7.86 12.31
N GLU A 425 -3.97 -8.01 13.25
CA GLU A 425 -5.33 -7.46 13.20
C GLU A 425 -5.62 -6.61 14.44
N VAL A 426 -6.63 -5.73 14.39
CA VAL A 426 -7.12 -5.06 15.60
C VAL A 426 -7.79 -6.08 16.52
N ASN A 427 -7.43 -6.06 17.80
CA ASN A 427 -7.95 -6.96 18.82
C ASN A 427 -9.49 -6.82 18.95
N PRO A 428 -10.29 -7.85 18.61
CA PRO A 428 -11.75 -7.77 18.62
C PRO A 428 -12.35 -7.39 19.98
N ARG A 429 -11.66 -7.68 21.10
CA ARG A 429 -12.12 -7.29 22.45
C ARG A 429 -12.13 -5.77 22.66
N LEU A 430 -11.31 -5.02 21.92
CA LEU A 430 -11.16 -3.56 22.04
C LEU A 430 -11.92 -2.78 20.98
N VAL A 431 -12.28 -3.42 19.87
CA VAL A 431 -13.01 -2.82 18.73
C VAL A 431 -14.31 -2.08 19.17
N PRO A 432 -15.16 -2.60 20.07
CA PRO A 432 -16.34 -1.87 20.54
C PRO A 432 -15.99 -0.59 21.33
N ASN A 433 -14.89 -0.62 22.10
CA ASN A 433 -14.43 0.52 22.89
C ASN A 433 -13.80 1.61 22.01
N LEU A 434 -13.02 1.21 21.00
CA LEU A 434 -12.48 2.10 19.96
C LEU A 434 -13.61 2.79 19.17
N SER A 435 -14.64 2.01 18.78
CA SER A 435 -15.82 2.52 18.08
C SER A 435 -16.58 3.58 18.90
N LYS A 436 -16.78 3.33 20.20
CA LYS A 436 -17.39 4.29 21.14
C LYS A 436 -16.57 5.58 21.34
N LYS A 437 -15.29 5.59 20.95
CA LYS A 437 -14.43 6.78 20.95
C LYS A 437 -14.27 7.46 19.59
N GLY A 438 -15.01 7.02 18.58
CA GLY A 438 -15.09 7.65 17.26
C GLY A 438 -14.33 6.95 16.15
N LEU A 439 -13.52 5.92 16.45
CA LEU A 439 -12.88 5.09 15.41
C LEU A 439 -13.85 3.97 14.99
N LEU A 440 -14.79 4.31 14.12
CA LEU A 440 -15.85 3.42 13.68
C LEU A 440 -15.32 2.39 12.69
N PHE A 441 -15.49 1.10 12.99
CA PHE A 441 -15.18 0.04 12.04
C PHE A 441 -16.36 -0.14 11.08
N VAL A 442 -16.12 0.15 9.80
CA VAL A 442 -17.17 0.27 8.76
C VAL A 442 -17.14 -0.87 7.75
N GLY A 443 -16.08 -1.68 7.74
CA GLY A 443 -15.93 -2.82 6.85
C GLY A 443 -15.16 -3.97 7.50
N MET A 444 -15.62 -5.19 7.25
CA MET A 444 -15.09 -6.41 7.86
C MET A 444 -14.74 -7.44 6.78
N GLY A 445 -13.61 -8.09 6.95
CA GLY A 445 -13.14 -9.16 6.06
C GLY A 445 -13.91 -10.45 6.26
N VAL A 446 -14.24 -11.09 5.15
CA VAL A 446 -14.67 -12.49 5.14
C VAL A 446 -13.39 -13.36 5.08
N ASP A 447 -13.34 -14.44 5.86
CA ASP A 447 -12.20 -15.37 5.83
C ASP A 447 -12.15 -16.19 4.53
N GLU A 448 -13.32 -16.43 3.94
CA GLU A 448 -13.50 -17.20 2.72
C GLU A 448 -13.21 -16.36 1.47
N THR A 449 -12.52 -16.96 0.50
CA THR A 449 -12.59 -16.48 -0.88
C THR A 449 -13.93 -16.90 -1.48
N THR A 450 -14.88 -15.96 -1.57
CA THR A 450 -16.02 -16.15 -2.48
C THR A 450 -15.48 -16.30 -3.90
N GLY A 451 -15.85 -17.41 -4.56
CA GLY A 451 -15.47 -17.64 -5.95
C GLY A 451 -16.12 -16.59 -6.84
N THR A 452 -15.42 -16.12 -7.86
CA THR A 452 -15.97 -15.15 -8.81
C THR A 452 -17.19 -15.70 -9.52
N VAL A 453 -18.36 -15.12 -9.22
CA VAL A 453 -19.65 -15.24 -9.92
C VAL A 453 -20.25 -16.66 -9.92
N PHE A 454 -21.47 -16.77 -9.36
CA PHE A 454 -22.27 -18.01 -9.17
C PHE A 454 -21.88 -18.96 -8.03
N SER A 455 -21.86 -18.47 -6.79
CA SER A 455 -22.59 -19.16 -5.70
C SER A 455 -22.90 -18.27 -4.50
N LYS A 456 -24.19 -18.22 -4.09
CA LYS A 456 -24.60 -17.83 -2.73
C LYS A 456 -24.29 -18.98 -1.76
N GLN A 457 -23.01 -19.34 -1.62
CA GLN A 457 -22.55 -20.36 -0.69
C GLN A 457 -21.49 -19.78 0.24
N CYS A 458 -21.98 -19.08 1.25
CA CYS A 458 -21.27 -18.87 2.50
C CYS A 458 -20.96 -20.25 3.09
N ARG A 459 -19.67 -20.63 3.17
CA ARG A 459 -19.23 -21.95 3.61
C ARG A 459 -19.28 -22.10 5.13
N THR A 460 -19.43 -20.99 5.86
CA THR A 460 -19.51 -20.96 7.32
C THR A 460 -20.75 -20.19 7.80
N GLN A 461 -21.22 -20.53 9.01
CA GLN A 461 -22.39 -19.88 9.60
C GLN A 461 -22.16 -18.39 9.92
N SER A 462 -20.91 -17.94 10.13
CA SER A 462 -20.64 -16.52 10.37
C SER A 462 -20.48 -15.72 9.10
N SER A 463 -19.95 -16.25 7.98
CA SER A 463 -20.02 -15.54 6.69
C SER A 463 -21.48 -15.42 6.24
N ALA A 464 -22.29 -16.47 6.42
CA ALA A 464 -23.73 -16.43 6.18
C ALA A 464 -24.43 -15.39 7.09
N ALA A 465 -24.10 -15.37 8.39
CA ALA A 465 -24.68 -14.41 9.32
C ALA A 465 -24.18 -12.97 9.08
N LEU A 466 -22.98 -12.76 8.54
CA LEU A 466 -22.44 -11.43 8.27
C LEU A 466 -23.04 -10.84 7.00
N MET A 467 -23.14 -11.63 5.93
CA MET A 467 -23.91 -11.25 4.73
C MET A 467 -25.36 -10.97 5.10
N LYS A 468 -25.98 -11.84 5.91
CA LYS A 468 -27.34 -11.63 6.41
C LYS A 468 -27.47 -10.38 7.31
N LEU A 469 -26.50 -10.08 8.18
CA LEU A 469 -26.52 -8.87 9.02
C LEU A 469 -26.33 -7.58 8.20
N ALA A 470 -25.59 -7.66 7.08
CA ALA A 470 -25.48 -6.56 6.12
C ALA A 470 -26.78 -6.37 5.33
N GLU A 471 -27.45 -7.47 4.92
CA GLU A 471 -28.75 -7.45 4.23
C GLU A 471 -29.91 -6.99 5.14
N ASP A 472 -30.04 -7.54 6.36
CA ASP A 472 -31.21 -7.38 7.25
C ASP A 472 -31.33 -5.98 7.90
N HIS A 473 -30.21 -5.24 8.07
CA HIS A 473 -30.18 -4.00 8.85
C HIS A 473 -29.61 -2.78 8.09
N ALA A 474 -29.95 -2.64 6.80
CA ALA A 474 -29.63 -1.44 6.01
C ALA A 474 -30.18 -0.14 6.65
N ALA A 475 -31.31 -0.21 7.35
CA ALA A 475 -31.89 0.92 8.07
C ALA A 475 -31.18 1.19 9.42
N ASN A 476 -30.20 2.10 9.40
CA ASN A 476 -29.82 3.10 10.42
C ASN A 476 -29.91 2.84 11.95
N GLU A 477 -29.99 1.60 12.43
CA GLU A 477 -29.90 1.26 13.86
C GLU A 477 -28.48 0.81 14.28
N ASP A 478 -28.16 1.08 15.55
CA ASP A 478 -26.82 1.34 16.09
C ASP A 478 -25.68 0.42 15.58
N LEU A 479 -24.80 0.99 14.76
CA LEU A 479 -23.56 0.36 14.30
C LEU A 479 -22.66 -0.08 15.47
N ILE A 480 -22.65 0.65 16.59
CA ILE A 480 -21.84 0.27 17.76
C ILE A 480 -22.41 -1.01 18.39
N SER A 481 -23.74 -1.14 18.51
CA SER A 481 -24.41 -2.38 18.91
C SER A 481 -24.07 -3.54 17.95
N LYS A 482 -24.18 -3.33 16.63
CA LYS A 482 -23.82 -4.35 15.61
C LYS A 482 -22.38 -4.85 15.77
N ILE A 483 -21.43 -3.91 15.87
CA ILE A 483 -20.01 -4.22 16.11
C ILE A 483 -19.84 -4.95 17.45
N THR A 484 -20.57 -4.53 18.49
CA THR A 484 -20.53 -5.15 19.81
C THR A 484 -20.99 -6.60 19.77
N ASP A 485 -22.14 -6.92 19.14
CA ASP A 485 -22.63 -8.30 18.97
C ASP A 485 -21.63 -9.17 18.21
N LEU A 486 -21.16 -8.68 17.05
CA LEU A 486 -20.14 -9.37 16.25
C LEU A 486 -18.88 -9.71 17.07
N CYS A 487 -18.37 -8.76 17.86
CA CYS A 487 -17.23 -8.99 18.76
C CYS A 487 -17.53 -9.97 19.91
N HIS A 488 -18.77 -10.01 20.45
CA HIS A 488 -19.15 -10.94 21.52
C HIS A 488 -19.34 -12.38 21.02
N ARG A 489 -19.87 -12.57 19.81
CA ARG A 489 -20.01 -13.90 19.18
C ARG A 489 -18.67 -14.59 18.97
N GLY A 490 -17.64 -13.79 18.72
CA GLY A 490 -16.24 -14.20 18.65
C GLY A 490 -15.92 -15.09 17.44
N GLY A 491 -14.63 -15.41 17.32
CA GLY A 491 -14.09 -16.29 16.29
C GLY A 491 -12.73 -16.81 16.73
N ASP A 492 -12.41 -18.04 16.37
CA ASP A 492 -11.12 -18.70 16.69
C ASP A 492 -10.26 -18.92 15.43
N GLY A 493 -10.79 -18.61 14.24
CA GLY A 493 -10.12 -18.78 12.96
C GLY A 493 -9.91 -20.24 12.56
N VAL A 494 -10.56 -21.20 13.25
CA VAL A 494 -10.41 -22.66 13.04
C VAL A 494 -11.77 -23.35 12.94
N THR A 495 -12.66 -23.15 13.91
CA THR A 495 -14.06 -23.65 13.93
C THR A 495 -15.07 -22.55 13.62
N ARG A 496 -14.72 -21.29 13.94
CA ARG A 496 -15.51 -20.08 13.70
C ARG A 496 -14.61 -19.02 13.07
N PRO A 497 -14.98 -18.46 11.90
CA PRO A 497 -14.20 -17.41 11.25
C PRO A 497 -13.77 -16.28 12.18
N ALA A 498 -12.54 -15.84 11.99
CA ALA A 498 -11.89 -14.79 12.73
C ALA A 498 -12.54 -13.42 12.45
N LEU A 499 -12.64 -12.58 13.48
CA LEU A 499 -13.24 -11.26 13.35
C LEU A 499 -12.23 -10.23 12.82
N ARG A 500 -12.11 -10.11 11.49
CA ARG A 500 -11.11 -9.25 10.83
C ARG A 500 -11.68 -7.89 10.46
N MET A 501 -11.35 -6.87 11.26
CA MET A 501 -11.77 -5.49 11.01
C MET A 501 -10.81 -4.83 10.01
N GLU A 502 -11.26 -4.68 8.76
CA GLU A 502 -10.40 -4.28 7.63
C GLU A 502 -10.54 -2.81 7.22
N MET A 503 -11.62 -2.14 7.64
CA MET A 503 -11.85 -0.72 7.32
C MET A 503 -12.41 0.02 8.53
N CYS A 504 -11.83 1.18 8.84
CA CYS A 504 -12.33 2.11 9.83
C CYS A 504 -12.36 3.55 9.32
N GLU A 505 -13.34 4.32 9.78
CA GLU A 505 -13.45 5.76 9.57
C GLU A 505 -13.46 6.46 10.92
N MET A 506 -12.70 7.56 11.05
CA MET A 506 -12.84 8.45 12.21
C MET A 506 -14.07 9.34 12.02
N LYS A 507 -14.91 9.41 13.05
CA LYS A 507 -16.13 10.22 13.10
C LYS A 507 -15.84 11.70 13.37
#